data_AF-A0A6I7MZP9-F1
#
_entry.id   AF-A0A6I7MZP9-F1
#
_cell.length_a   1.000
_cell.length_b   1.000
_cell.length_c   1.000
_cell.angle_alpha   90.00
_cell.angle_beta   90.00
_cell.angle_gamma   90.00
#
_symmetry.space_group_name_H-M   'P 1'
#
loop_
_entity.id
_entity.type
_entity.pdbx_description
1 polymer ?
#
loop_
_entity_poly.entity_id
_entity_poly.type
_entity_poly.pdbx_seq_one_letter_code
_entity_poly.pdbx_strand_id
1 'polypeptide(L)'
;MHDYGFGHGYGFGHGFGILLWILILVLVVVAAGFIIRGLGGNTAGKSSSRDKSALEILEERYARGEIDHDEFERRKRDLQDRNSGS
;
A
#
# COMPACT_ATOMS: atom_id res chain seq x y z
N MET A 1 47.19 7.86 1.83
CA MET A 1 46.91 6.68 2.68
C MET A 1 45.46 6.78 3.09
N HIS A 2 44.57 5.97 2.52
CA HIS A 2 43.16 5.92 2.89
C HIS A 2 42.92 4.60 3.62
N ASP A 3 42.94 4.63 4.94
CA ASP A 3 42.54 3.51 5.79
C ASP A 3 41.05 3.60 6.07
N TYR A 4 40.26 2.96 5.20
CA TYR A 4 38.86 2.66 5.46
C TYR A 4 38.78 1.49 6.44
N GLY A 5 38.93 1.79 7.73
CA GLY A 5 38.61 0.87 8.82
C GLY A 5 37.10 0.70 8.95
N PHE A 6 36.44 0.15 7.92
CA PHE A 6 35.06 -0.30 8.00
C PHE A 6 35.06 -1.60 8.82
N GLY A 7 35.08 -1.43 10.14
CA GLY A 7 34.89 -2.49 11.12
C GLY A 7 33.49 -3.07 10.99
N HIS A 8 33.29 -3.91 9.98
CA HIS A 8 32.13 -4.76 9.80
C HIS A 8 32.13 -5.81 10.92
N GLY A 9 31.63 -5.42 12.08
CA GLY A 9 31.23 -6.31 13.17
C GLY A 9 29.99 -7.12 12.77
N TYR A 10 30.10 -7.99 11.76
CA TYR A 10 29.11 -9.04 11.48
C TYR A 10 29.26 -10.20 12.48
N GLY A 11 29.21 -9.87 13.77
CA GLY A 11 29.33 -10.85 14.85
C GLY A 11 27.95 -11.33 15.27
N PHE A 12 27.54 -12.52 14.80
CA PHE A 12 26.59 -13.47 15.41
C PHE A 12 25.17 -13.02 15.85
N GLY A 13 24.84 -11.73 15.95
CA GLY A 13 23.51 -11.19 16.31
C GLY A 13 22.71 -10.65 15.12
N HIS A 14 23.36 -10.43 13.97
CA HIS A 14 22.71 -9.95 12.75
C HIS A 14 21.80 -11.00 12.08
N GLY A 15 22.10 -12.30 12.23
CA GLY A 15 21.28 -13.37 11.64
C GLY A 15 19.87 -13.42 12.24
N PHE A 16 19.75 -13.24 13.56
CA PHE A 16 18.45 -13.21 14.24
C PHE A 16 17.66 -11.94 13.90
N GLY A 17 18.33 -10.79 13.79
CA GLY A 17 17.70 -9.54 13.37
C GLY A 17 17.16 -9.59 11.94
N ILE A 18 17.92 -10.17 11.00
CA ILE A 18 17.49 -10.36 9.61
C ILE A 18 16.32 -11.34 9.53
N LEU A 19 16.36 -12.43 10.30
CA LEU A 19 15.29 -13.41 10.34
C LEU A 19 13.97 -12.80 10.85
N LEU A 20 14.03 -11.98 11.91
CA LEU A 20 12.86 -11.23 12.39
C LEU A 20 12.36 -10.20 11.37
N TRP A 21 13.27 -9.51 10.66
CA TRP A 21 12.90 -8.59 9.58
C TRP A 21 12.16 -9.30 8.43
N ILE A 22 12.66 -10.47 8.02
CA ILE A 22 12.00 -11.29 6.99
C ILE A 22 10.62 -11.76 7.47
N LEU A 23 10.49 -12.16 8.75
CA LEU A 23 9.22 -12.57 9.32
C LEU A 23 8.18 -11.44 9.30
N ILE A 24 8.58 -10.22 9.71
CA ILE A 24 7.72 -9.03 9.65
C ILE A 24 7.29 -8.75 8.20
N LEU A 25 8.23 -8.83 7.25
CA LEU A 25 7.94 -8.59 5.84
C LEU A 25 6.93 -9.61 5.29
N VAL A 26 7.09 -10.89 5.61
CA VAL A 26 6.14 -11.95 5.24
C VAL A 26 4.76 -11.69 5.85
N LEU A 27 4.70 -11.30 7.14
CA LEU A 27 3.44 -10.98 7.82
C LEU A 27 2.70 -9.84 7.12
N VAL A 28 3.41 -8.77 6.75
CA VAL A 28 2.84 -7.61 6.03
C VAL A 28 2.28 -8.03 4.67
N VAL A 29 3.03 -8.83 3.90
CA VAL A 29 2.58 -9.32 2.58
C VAL A 29 1.34 -10.20 2.70
N VAL A 30 1.29 -11.10 3.69
CA VAL A 30 0.13 -11.96 3.92
C VAL A 30 -1.07 -11.13 4.36
N ALA A 31 -0.90 -10.18 5.28
CA ALA A 31 -1.97 -9.28 5.73
C ALA A 31 -2.55 -8.45 4.57
N ALA A 32 -1.67 -7.86 3.74
CA ALA A 32 -2.07 -7.14 2.54
C ALA A 32 -2.81 -8.05 1.55
N GLY A 33 -2.30 -9.26 1.33
CA GLY A 33 -2.96 -10.26 0.47
C GLY A 33 -4.34 -10.66 0.98
N PHE A 34 -4.53 -10.82 2.29
CA PHE A 34 -5.83 -11.12 2.90
C PHE A 34 -6.82 -9.95 2.77
N ILE A 35 -6.36 -8.71 2.90
CA ILE A 35 -7.19 -7.51 2.71
C ILE A 35 -7.66 -7.45 1.25
N ILE A 36 -6.75 -7.61 0.29
CA ILE A 36 -7.06 -7.62 -1.15
C ILE A 36 -8.02 -8.78 -1.49
N ARG A 37 -7.75 -9.98 -0.95
CA ARG A 37 -8.59 -11.17 -1.16
C ARG A 37 -9.98 -11.04 -0.53
N GLY A 38 -10.07 -10.38 0.62
CA GLY A 38 -11.32 -10.10 1.34
C GLY A 38 -12.16 -9.00 0.68
N LEU A 39 -11.52 -7.99 0.11
CA LEU A 39 -12.16 -6.93 -0.67
C LEU A 39 -12.69 -7.45 -2.02
N GLY A 40 -12.00 -8.41 -2.64
CA GLY A 40 -12.43 -9.06 -3.88
C GLY A 40 -13.62 -10.02 -3.75
N GLY A 41 -14.10 -10.31 -2.54
CA GLY A 41 -15.11 -11.35 -2.28
C GLY A 41 -16.54 -10.87 -2.04
N ASN A 42 -16.80 -9.55 -1.90
CA ASN A 42 -18.10 -9.09 -1.36
C ASN A 42 -18.77 -7.96 -2.16
N THR A 43 -18.76 -8.06 -3.49
CA THR A 43 -19.63 -7.26 -4.36
C THR A 43 -21.06 -7.81 -4.38
N ALA A 44 -21.78 -7.65 -3.26
CA ALA A 44 -23.23 -7.74 -3.20
C ALA A 44 -23.78 -6.38 -2.73
N GLY A 45 -23.79 -5.40 -3.63
CA GLY A 45 -24.32 -4.05 -3.37
C GLY A 45 -24.16 -3.13 -4.60
N LYS A 46 -25.06 -3.30 -5.57
CA LYS A 46 -24.99 -2.90 -6.99
C LYS A 46 -24.78 -1.39 -7.32
N SER A 47 -24.73 -0.45 -6.38
CA SER A 47 -24.43 0.97 -6.69
C SER A 47 -23.06 1.44 -6.17
N SER A 48 -22.63 1.07 -4.95
CA SER A 48 -21.36 1.57 -4.38
C SER A 48 -20.09 0.89 -4.92
N SER A 49 -20.20 -0.25 -5.59
CA SER A 49 -19.02 -1.01 -6.06
C SER A 49 -18.29 -0.33 -7.21
N ARG A 50 -19.00 0.46 -8.04
CA ARG A 50 -18.38 1.16 -9.17
C ARG A 50 -17.59 2.39 -8.73
N ASP A 51 -18.07 3.09 -7.69
CA ASP A 51 -17.39 4.24 -7.13
C ASP A 51 -16.20 3.84 -6.26
N LYS A 52 -16.33 2.72 -5.51
CA LYS A 52 -15.20 2.08 -4.82
C LYS A 52 -14.13 1.65 -5.81
N SER A 53 -14.51 1.03 -6.93
CA SER A 53 -13.52 0.68 -7.96
C SER A 53 -12.90 1.91 -8.61
N ALA A 54 -13.67 3.00 -8.81
CA ALA A 54 -13.13 4.24 -9.35
C ALA A 54 -12.12 4.91 -8.41
N LEU A 55 -12.40 4.94 -7.10
CA LEU A 55 -11.47 5.44 -6.08
C LEU A 55 -10.25 4.54 -5.92
N GLU A 56 -10.42 3.23 -5.92
CA GLU A 56 -9.34 2.25 -5.79
C GLU A 56 -8.37 2.31 -6.99
N ILE A 57 -8.89 2.48 -8.21
CA ILE A 57 -8.10 2.72 -9.43
C ILE A 57 -7.35 4.06 -9.36
N LEU A 58 -7.94 5.07 -8.71
CA LEU A 58 -7.31 6.39 -8.53
C LEU A 58 -6.14 6.30 -7.54
N GLU A 59 -6.33 5.58 -6.44
CA GLU A 59 -5.33 5.35 -5.40
C GLU A 59 -4.17 4.48 -5.92
N GLU A 60 -4.47 3.45 -6.72
CA GLU A 60 -3.45 2.63 -7.37
C GLU A 60 -2.52 3.47 -8.27
N ARG A 61 -3.10 4.39 -9.05
CA ARG A 61 -2.33 5.26 -9.95
C ARG A 61 -1.56 6.35 -9.21
N TYR A 62 -2.08 6.84 -8.09
CA TYR A 62 -1.33 7.73 -7.19
C TYR A 62 -0.13 7.02 -6.56
N ALA A 63 -0.31 5.77 -6.08
CA ALA A 63 0.77 4.96 -5.52
C ALA A 63 1.84 4.60 -6.57
N ARG A 64 1.44 4.45 -7.83
CA ARG A 64 2.37 4.30 -8.98
C ARG A 64 3.08 5.61 -9.36
N GLY A 65 2.65 6.76 -8.83
CA GLY A 65 3.18 8.08 -9.17
C GLY A 65 2.75 8.58 -10.56
N GLU A 66 1.72 7.97 -11.16
CA GLU A 66 1.21 8.36 -12.49
C GLU A 66 0.30 9.60 -12.42
N ILE A 67 -0.17 9.96 -11.22
CA ILE A 67 -0.99 11.14 -10.95
C ILE A 67 -0.45 11.87 -9.74
N ASP A 68 -0.49 13.20 -9.81
CA ASP A 68 -0.05 14.09 -8.75
C ASP A 68 -1.10 14.18 -7.61
N HIS A 69 -0.65 14.58 -6.42
CA HIS A 69 -1.48 14.71 -5.23
C HIS A 69 -2.65 15.68 -5.44
N ASP A 70 -2.41 16.79 -6.15
CA ASP A 70 -3.46 17.77 -6.46
C ASP A 70 -4.54 17.20 -7.38
N GLU A 71 -4.17 16.36 -8.33
CA GLU A 71 -5.11 15.72 -9.27
C GLU A 71 -5.92 14.61 -8.58
N PHE A 72 -5.29 13.87 -7.66
CA PHE A 72 -5.94 12.89 -6.81
C PHE A 72 -7.01 13.54 -5.92
N GLU A 73 -6.67 14.60 -5.19
CA GLU A 73 -7.60 15.29 -4.29
C GLU A 73 -8.79 15.91 -5.04
N ARG A 74 -8.58 16.47 -6.23
CA ARG A 74 -9.66 17.01 -7.08
C ARG A 74 -10.66 15.94 -7.50
N ARG A 75 -10.17 14.82 -8.02
CA ARG A 75 -11.03 13.72 -8.51
C ARG A 75 -11.70 12.97 -7.37
N LYS A 76 -11.02 12.83 -6.22
CA LYS A 76 -11.60 12.25 -5.01
C LYS A 76 -12.78 13.07 -4.48
N ARG A 77 -12.65 14.40 -4.42
CA ARG A 77 -13.75 15.29 -4.01
C ARG A 77 -14.94 15.21 -4.97
N ASP A 78 -14.70 15.24 -6.28
CA ASP A 78 -15.78 15.14 -7.29
C ASP A 78 -16.58 13.82 -7.16
N LEU A 79 -15.89 12.72 -6.86
CA LEU A 79 -16.52 11.42 -6.59
C LEU A 79 -17.25 11.37 -5.24
N GLN A 80 -16.76 12.08 -4.22
CA GLN A 80 -17.42 12.17 -2.91
C GLN A 80 -18.66 13.07 -2.94
N ASP A 81 -18.59 14.23 -3.59
CA ASP A 81 -19.69 15.21 -3.67
C ASP A 81 -20.89 14.63 -4.42
N ARG A 82 -20.65 13.82 -5.47
CA ARG A 82 -21.69 13.05 -6.17
C ARG A 82 -22.42 12.05 -5.27
N ASN A 83 -21.77 11.52 -4.24
CA ASN A 83 -22.35 10.56 -3.30
C ASN A 83 -23.07 11.24 -2.13
N SER A 84 -22.71 12.47 -1.78
CA SER A 84 -23.35 13.24 -0.71
C SER A 84 -24.62 13.99 -1.16
N GLY A 85 -24.94 13.98 -2.46
CA GLY A 85 -26.10 14.64 -3.06
C GLY A 85 -27.33 13.74 -3.32
N SER A 86 -27.38 12.51 -2.78
CA SER A 86 -28.55 11.60 -2.83
C SER A 86 -28.93 11.14 -1.43
#